data_AF-A0A5B7B4R2-F1
#
_entry.id   AF-A0A5B7B4R2-F1
#
_cell.length_a   1.000
_cell.length_b   1.000
_cell.length_c   1.000
_cell.angle_alpha   90.00
_cell.angle_beta   90.00
_cell.angle_gamma   90.00
#
_symmetry.space_group_name_H-M   'P 1'
#
loop_
_entity.id
_entity.type
_entity.pdbx_description
1 polymer ?
#
loop_
_entity_poly.entity_id
_entity_poly.type
_entity_poly.pdbx_seq_one_letter_code
_entity_poly.pdbx_strand_id
1 'polypeptide(L)'
;KIYNITPHSSKQKLPIPVMAETPPPATQKPSLSNRLNSYVATTRVGKRFKLAERNTTFTTELRAGTATFLTMAYILAVNASILTDSGGTCTVSDCIPICSNPPNCTQLVQPTESCKFPPVNPGYSDCLQKTRKDLIVATIASSLIGSLIMGTLANLPLGLAPGMGTNAYFAYTVVGFHGSGNIPYQTALAAIFLEGLVFLVISAIGLRAKLAKLVPKPVQISSSAGIGLFLAFIGLQNNQGIGLIGYSSSTLVTLGACPRSSRAALAPVITGLNGTVSLLPGGTVSSDILCLNSRMESPTFWLGVVGFVIIAYCLVRKINGAMIYGIVLVTAVSWFRHTGVTAFPNTDSGNSGYRYFKKVVDVHVIETTAGALSFKGINKGKFWEALVTFLYVDILDTTGTLYSMARFAGFTDANGDFEGQYFAFMSDAASIVVGSLLGTSPVTTFIESSTGIREGGRTGLTAVTVAGYFFMAFFFTPLLASIPAWAVGPPLILVGVLMMRSVVQIEWDDMREAIPAFVTMILMPLTYSIAYGLIGGIGTYIVLHLWDWAELVVQQFGIKKRLMGNNNLVSEWGNANGANGDHDNKALEV
;
A
#
# COMPACT_ATOMS: atom_id res chain seq x y z
N LYS A 1 53.96 31.45 -12.79
CA LYS A 1 54.94 30.63 -12.02
C LYS A 1 54.30 29.25 -11.85
N ILE A 2 54.25 28.38 -12.86
CA ILE A 2 55.32 27.43 -13.28
C ILE A 2 56.09 26.92 -12.07
N TYR A 3 55.86 25.67 -11.67
CA TYR A 3 56.86 24.58 -11.71
C TYR A 3 56.17 23.21 -11.58
N ASN A 4 56.16 22.47 -12.69
CA ASN A 4 56.26 21.02 -12.72
C ASN A 4 57.70 20.64 -12.33
N ILE A 5 57.91 19.51 -11.65
CA ILE A 5 58.97 18.50 -11.93
C ILE A 5 58.58 17.19 -11.21
N THR A 6 58.75 16.11 -11.97
CA THR A 6 58.40 14.69 -11.85
C THR A 6 59.37 13.86 -10.96
N PRO A 7 59.17 12.53 -10.77
CA PRO A 7 59.50 11.78 -9.56
C PRO A 7 60.84 11.03 -9.61
N HIS A 8 61.34 10.58 -8.46
CA HIS A 8 62.41 9.58 -8.39
C HIS A 8 62.11 8.47 -7.38
N SER A 9 62.13 7.24 -7.89
CA SER A 9 62.03 5.96 -7.20
C SER A 9 63.25 5.70 -6.31
N SER A 10 63.05 5.18 -5.09
CA SER A 10 63.98 4.23 -4.48
C SER A 10 63.28 3.37 -3.43
N LYS A 11 63.32 2.05 -3.67
CA LYS A 11 62.86 0.99 -2.78
C LYS A 11 63.71 0.99 -1.50
N GLN A 12 63.08 1.12 -0.33
CA GLN A 12 63.67 0.72 0.94
C GLN A 12 62.75 -0.27 1.66
N LYS A 13 63.19 -1.53 1.74
CA LYS A 13 62.59 -2.57 2.58
C LYS A 13 62.86 -2.21 4.04
N LEU A 14 61.82 -1.93 4.82
CA LEU A 14 61.88 -1.97 6.29
C LEU A 14 61.49 -3.37 6.81
N PRO A 15 62.14 -3.86 7.88
CA PRO A 15 61.88 -5.18 8.44
C PRO A 15 60.53 -5.26 9.18
N ILE A 16 59.91 -6.43 9.07
CA ILE A 16 58.61 -6.83 9.59
C ILE A 16 58.65 -6.84 11.14
N PRO A 17 57.72 -6.18 11.85
CA PRO A 17 57.55 -6.41 13.28
C PRO A 17 56.84 -7.76 13.47
N VAL A 18 57.48 -8.66 14.21
CA VAL A 18 56.89 -9.92 14.69
C VAL A 18 55.67 -9.57 15.54
N MET A 19 54.47 -9.85 15.01
CA MET A 19 53.24 -9.74 15.79
C MET A 19 53.26 -10.83 16.87
N ALA A 20 53.23 -10.43 18.13
CA ALA A 20 53.01 -11.31 19.26
C ALA A 20 51.70 -12.09 19.03
N GLU A 21 51.76 -13.42 19.20
CA GLU A 21 50.57 -14.27 19.23
C GLU A 21 49.59 -13.73 20.27
N THR A 22 48.41 -13.34 19.79
CA THR A 22 47.27 -13.08 20.67
C THR A 22 46.86 -14.40 21.31
N PRO A 23 46.61 -14.46 22.63
CA PRO A 23 46.17 -15.69 23.26
C PRO A 23 44.83 -16.13 22.63
N PRO A 24 44.58 -17.44 22.49
CA PRO A 24 43.35 -17.93 21.90
C PRO A 24 42.16 -17.34 22.67
N PRO A 25 41.09 -16.89 21.97
CA PRO A 25 39.95 -16.28 22.65
C PRO A 25 39.39 -17.27 23.66
N ALA A 26 39.37 -16.84 24.93
CA ALA A 26 38.73 -17.56 26.00
C ALA A 26 37.33 -18.00 25.54
N THR A 27 37.03 -19.29 25.69
CA THR A 27 35.75 -19.91 25.35
C THR A 27 34.62 -19.21 26.10
N GLN A 28 34.07 -18.14 25.50
CA GLN A 28 32.85 -17.50 25.97
C GLN A 28 31.76 -18.57 25.97
N LYS A 29 31.17 -18.83 27.14
CA LYS A 29 29.97 -19.68 27.25
C LYS A 29 28.98 -19.20 26.18
N PRO A 30 28.52 -20.05 25.26
CA PRO A 30 27.66 -19.61 24.18
C PRO A 30 26.41 -18.98 24.80
N SER A 31 26.09 -17.76 24.38
CA SER A 31 24.88 -17.06 24.81
C SER A 31 23.65 -17.95 24.58
N LEU A 32 22.61 -17.77 25.39
CA LEU A 32 21.40 -18.58 25.29
C LEU A 32 20.80 -18.51 23.87
N SER A 33 20.89 -17.35 23.22
CA SER A 33 20.53 -17.15 21.81
C SER A 33 21.38 -17.99 20.86
N ASN A 34 22.70 -18.07 21.04
CA ASN A 34 23.57 -18.87 20.18
C ASN A 34 23.28 -20.38 20.31
N ARG A 35 23.01 -20.87 21.53
CA ARG A 35 22.62 -22.27 21.74
C ARG A 35 21.30 -22.60 21.06
N LEU A 36 20.31 -21.70 21.19
CA LEU A 36 18.99 -21.86 20.59
C LEU A 36 19.06 -21.78 19.06
N ASN A 37 19.88 -20.89 18.51
CA ASN A 37 20.12 -20.77 17.07
C ASN A 37 20.79 -22.01 16.49
N SER A 38 21.87 -22.50 17.11
CA SER A 38 22.54 -23.73 16.68
C SER A 38 21.63 -24.95 16.79
N TYR A 39 20.83 -25.04 17.85
CA TYR A 39 19.84 -26.10 18.01
C TYR A 39 18.81 -26.07 16.88
N VAL A 40 18.10 -24.95 16.72
CA VAL A 40 17.02 -24.82 15.72
C VAL A 40 17.54 -25.01 14.29
N ALA A 41 18.75 -24.54 13.97
CA ALA A 41 19.36 -24.74 12.65
C ALA A 41 19.49 -26.22 12.26
N THR A 42 19.73 -27.12 13.23
CA THR A 42 19.85 -28.57 12.98
C THR A 42 18.51 -29.29 12.93
N THR A 43 17.43 -28.69 13.45
CA THR A 43 16.09 -29.28 13.48
C THR A 43 15.43 -29.30 12.10
N ARG A 44 14.31 -30.04 12.00
CA ARG A 44 13.46 -30.05 10.80
C ARG A 44 12.97 -28.66 10.41
N VAL A 45 12.71 -27.78 11.38
CA VAL A 45 12.29 -26.39 11.13
C VAL A 45 13.43 -25.61 10.45
N GLY A 46 14.64 -25.66 11.00
CA GLY A 46 15.79 -24.97 10.42
C GLY A 46 16.12 -25.43 9.00
N LYS A 47 15.99 -26.73 8.73
CA LYS A 47 16.13 -27.30 7.37
C LYS A 47 15.00 -26.88 6.43
N ARG A 48 13.74 -26.89 6.88
CA ARG A 48 12.58 -26.51 6.06
C ARG A 48 12.61 -25.06 5.61
N PHE A 49 13.04 -24.15 6.49
CA PHE A 49 13.15 -22.73 6.22
C PHE A 49 14.51 -22.35 5.60
N LYS A 50 15.43 -23.31 5.41
CA LYS A 50 16.75 -23.08 4.81
C LYS A 50 17.59 -22.03 5.56
N LEU A 51 17.54 -22.03 6.90
CA LEU A 51 18.21 -21.00 7.73
C LEU A 51 19.73 -20.91 7.44
N ALA A 52 20.39 -22.06 7.35
CA ALA A 52 21.82 -22.13 7.06
C ALA A 52 22.16 -21.67 5.63
N GLU A 53 21.38 -22.09 4.63
CA GLU A 53 21.61 -21.72 3.22
C GLU A 53 21.39 -20.21 2.98
N ARG A 54 20.44 -19.60 3.71
CA ARG A 54 20.14 -18.16 3.59
C ARG A 54 20.93 -17.26 4.53
N ASN A 55 21.92 -17.82 5.25
CA ASN A 55 22.79 -17.10 6.19
C ASN A 55 22.00 -16.29 7.23
N THR A 56 21.00 -16.91 7.86
CA THR A 56 20.16 -16.28 8.90
C THR A 56 20.01 -17.19 10.12
N THR A 57 19.54 -16.63 11.24
CA THR A 57 19.34 -17.37 12.50
C THR A 57 17.90 -17.27 12.97
N PHE A 58 17.45 -18.25 13.77
CA PHE A 58 16.09 -18.26 14.32
C PHE A 58 15.76 -16.97 15.08
N THR A 59 16.68 -16.46 15.90
CA THR A 59 16.47 -15.20 16.64
C THR A 59 16.43 -13.98 15.72
N THR A 60 17.19 -13.99 14.63
CA THR A 60 17.16 -12.90 13.63
C THR A 60 15.81 -12.87 12.93
N GLU A 61 15.29 -14.01 12.51
CA GLU A 61 13.98 -14.13 11.86
C GLU A 61 12.84 -13.70 12.80
N LEU A 62 12.90 -14.07 14.09
CA LEU A 62 11.90 -13.63 15.07
C LEU A 62 11.93 -12.10 15.24
N ARG A 63 13.12 -11.52 15.39
CA ARG A 63 13.29 -10.06 15.47
C ARG A 63 12.83 -9.33 14.20
N ALA A 64 13.17 -9.88 13.04
CA ALA A 64 12.74 -9.36 11.76
C ALA A 64 11.21 -9.39 11.64
N GLY A 65 10.58 -10.49 12.04
CA GLY A 65 9.12 -10.61 12.07
C GLY A 65 8.47 -9.64 13.03
N THR A 66 9.05 -9.41 14.20
CA THR A 66 8.62 -8.34 15.11
C THR A 66 8.72 -6.98 14.45
N ALA A 67 9.85 -6.64 13.81
CA ALA A 67 10.03 -5.35 13.15
C ALA A 67 9.02 -5.13 12.00
N THR A 68 8.80 -6.17 11.18
CA THR A 68 7.77 -6.15 10.13
C THR A 68 6.37 -5.97 10.71
N PHE A 69 5.98 -6.73 11.74
CA PHE A 69 4.67 -6.56 12.35
C PHE A 69 4.50 -5.17 12.96
N LEU A 70 5.51 -4.68 13.70
CA LEU A 70 5.45 -3.36 14.33
C LEU A 70 5.33 -2.23 13.30
N THR A 71 5.85 -2.41 12.09
CA THR A 71 5.69 -1.44 11.01
C THR A 71 4.39 -1.59 10.26
N MET A 72 3.80 -2.79 10.21
CA MET A 72 2.50 -3.05 9.59
C MET A 72 1.30 -2.82 10.53
N ALA A 73 1.50 -2.79 11.85
CA ALA A 73 0.43 -2.85 12.85
C ALA A 73 -0.65 -1.76 12.71
N TYR A 74 -0.31 -0.61 12.11
CA TYR A 74 -1.25 0.46 11.83
C TYR A 74 -2.42 0.00 10.93
N ILE A 75 -2.20 -1.00 10.06
CA ILE A 75 -3.23 -1.54 9.15
C ILE A 75 -4.48 -2.04 9.86
N LEU A 76 -4.32 -2.52 11.10
CA LEU A 76 -5.40 -3.01 11.94
C LEU A 76 -6.48 -1.93 12.17
N ALA A 77 -6.06 -0.67 12.24
CA ALA A 77 -6.99 0.46 12.38
C ALA A 77 -7.37 1.06 11.03
N VAL A 78 -6.40 1.24 10.12
CA VAL A 78 -6.62 1.96 8.86
C VAL A 78 -7.58 1.23 7.94
N ASN A 79 -7.37 -0.08 7.75
CA ASN A 79 -8.14 -0.85 6.79
C ASN A 79 -9.63 -0.82 7.14
N ALA A 80 -9.94 -1.04 8.42
CA ALA A 80 -11.29 -0.97 8.94
C ALA A 80 -11.88 0.43 8.83
N SER A 81 -11.09 1.48 9.07
CA SER A 81 -11.54 2.88 8.96
C SER A 81 -11.93 3.23 7.51
N ILE A 82 -11.06 2.94 6.55
CA ILE A 82 -11.31 3.19 5.11
C ILE A 82 -12.51 2.38 4.61
N LEU A 83 -12.59 1.09 4.94
CA LEU A 83 -13.71 0.26 4.50
C LEU A 83 -15.03 0.67 5.15
N THR A 84 -15.02 1.18 6.38
CA THR A 84 -16.24 1.70 7.04
C THR A 84 -16.77 2.96 6.35
N ASP A 85 -15.89 3.81 5.79
CA ASP A 85 -16.31 5.00 5.02
C ASP A 85 -17.12 4.61 3.75
N SER A 86 -16.96 3.40 3.24
CA SER A 86 -17.80 2.90 2.13
C SER A 86 -19.24 2.59 2.55
N GLY A 87 -19.55 2.61 3.84
CA GLY A 87 -20.82 2.14 4.41
C GLY A 87 -20.84 0.64 4.74
N GLY A 88 -19.88 -0.13 4.23
CA GLY A 88 -19.78 -1.56 4.49
C GLY A 88 -21.07 -2.30 4.12
N THR A 89 -21.54 -3.17 5.02
CA THR A 89 -22.80 -3.91 4.83
C THR A 89 -24.05 -3.15 5.27
N CYS A 90 -23.90 -1.94 5.82
CA CYS A 90 -25.00 -1.13 6.34
C CYS A 90 -25.88 -0.57 5.22
N THR A 91 -27.19 -0.54 5.46
CA THR A 91 -28.17 -0.03 4.50
C THR A 91 -29.18 0.90 5.18
N VAL A 92 -30.15 1.43 4.41
CA VAL A 92 -31.20 2.32 4.94
C VAL A 92 -32.06 1.63 6.01
N SER A 93 -32.14 0.29 6.02
CA SER A 93 -32.90 -0.46 7.03
C SER A 93 -32.30 -0.35 8.44
N ASP A 94 -31.02 -0.02 8.55
CA ASP A 94 -30.33 0.14 9.84
C ASP A 94 -30.56 1.53 10.46
N CYS A 95 -31.19 2.44 9.70
CA CYS A 95 -31.56 3.75 10.19
C CYS A 95 -32.80 3.66 11.09
N ILE A 96 -32.77 4.38 12.21
CA ILE A 96 -33.95 4.49 13.10
C ILE A 96 -34.84 5.67 12.67
N PRO A 97 -36.16 5.57 12.80
CA PRO A 97 -37.05 6.70 12.51
C PRO A 97 -36.81 7.83 13.51
N ILE A 98 -36.70 9.07 13.01
CA ILE A 98 -36.41 10.27 13.82
C ILE A 98 -37.65 11.17 13.87
N CYS A 99 -37.86 11.86 14.99
CA CYS A 99 -38.92 12.85 15.12
C CYS A 99 -38.60 14.15 14.37
N SER A 100 -39.59 14.68 13.65
CA SER A 100 -39.40 15.90 12.86
C SER A 100 -39.26 17.18 13.71
N ASN A 101 -39.76 17.21 14.95
CA ASN A 101 -39.68 18.35 15.88
C ASN A 101 -39.43 17.88 17.33
N PRO A 102 -38.18 17.92 17.82
CA PRO A 102 -37.90 17.75 19.26
C PRO A 102 -38.30 19.02 20.03
N PRO A 103 -38.96 18.96 21.21
CA PRO A 103 -39.32 17.77 22.00
C PRO A 103 -40.72 17.18 21.74
N ASN A 104 -41.61 17.89 21.03
CA ASN A 104 -42.96 17.40 20.72
C ASN A 104 -42.98 16.62 19.40
N CYS A 105 -42.70 15.32 19.47
CA CYS A 105 -42.75 14.40 18.32
C CYS A 105 -44.18 14.30 17.74
N THR A 106 -44.55 15.20 16.83
CA THR A 106 -45.85 15.15 16.14
C THR A 106 -45.85 14.20 14.94
N GLN A 107 -44.67 13.87 14.39
CA GLN A 107 -44.54 12.99 13.22
C GLN A 107 -43.20 12.23 13.24
N LEU A 108 -43.26 10.90 13.10
CA LEU A 108 -42.09 10.06 12.85
C LEU A 108 -41.74 10.10 11.36
N VAL A 109 -40.53 10.52 11.04
CA VAL A 109 -39.99 10.51 9.68
C VAL A 109 -39.35 9.15 9.42
N GLN A 110 -39.86 8.44 8.42
CA GLN A 110 -39.26 7.18 7.98
C GLN A 110 -37.89 7.45 7.33
N PRO A 111 -36.88 6.61 7.60
CA PRO A 111 -35.55 6.82 7.06
C PRO A 111 -35.55 6.64 5.54
N THR A 112 -34.98 7.63 4.85
CA THR A 112 -34.69 7.60 3.41
C THR A 112 -33.18 7.49 3.20
N GLU A 113 -32.72 7.36 1.96
CA GLU A 113 -31.28 7.27 1.62
C GLU A 113 -30.42 8.40 2.20
N SER A 114 -31.02 9.57 2.52
CA SER A 114 -30.32 10.66 3.19
C SER A 114 -29.88 10.32 4.62
N CYS A 115 -30.45 9.29 5.26
CA CYS A 115 -30.10 8.88 6.63
C CYS A 115 -28.65 8.42 6.77
N LYS A 116 -28.02 8.01 5.66
CA LYS A 116 -26.62 7.61 5.60
C LYS A 116 -25.67 8.80 5.70
N PHE A 117 -26.09 10.00 5.30
CA PHE A 117 -25.19 11.14 5.12
C PHE A 117 -25.33 12.17 6.24
N PRO A 118 -24.31 13.02 6.48
CA PRO A 118 -24.36 14.03 7.54
C PRO A 118 -25.58 14.96 7.45
N PRO A 119 -26.32 15.18 8.57
CA PRO A 119 -26.15 14.56 9.89
C PRO A 119 -26.57 13.09 9.89
N VAL A 120 -25.61 12.21 10.19
CA VAL A 120 -25.78 10.76 10.08
C VAL A 120 -26.76 10.26 11.13
N ASN A 121 -27.69 9.39 10.72
CA ASN A 121 -28.66 8.77 11.61
C ASN A 121 -27.97 7.94 12.72
N PRO A 122 -28.42 8.02 13.98
CA PRO A 122 -27.80 7.27 15.08
C PRO A 122 -27.76 5.76 14.83
N GLY A 123 -28.84 5.15 14.31
CA GLY A 123 -28.89 3.72 14.00
C GLY A 123 -27.88 3.30 12.94
N TYR A 124 -27.74 4.12 11.88
CA TYR A 124 -26.71 3.88 10.86
C TYR A 124 -25.31 4.02 11.44
N SER A 125 -25.06 5.00 12.32
CA SER A 125 -23.78 5.17 12.98
C SER A 125 -23.41 3.97 13.86
N ASP A 126 -24.38 3.35 14.53
CA ASP A 126 -24.17 2.13 15.31
C ASP A 126 -23.84 0.93 14.42
N CYS A 127 -24.51 0.81 13.25
CA CYS A 127 -24.17 -0.20 12.25
C CYS A 127 -22.73 -0.02 11.73
N LEU A 128 -22.31 1.23 11.45
CA LEU A 128 -20.94 1.52 11.04
C LEU A 128 -19.93 1.13 12.12
N GLN A 129 -20.22 1.41 13.41
CA GLN A 129 -19.34 0.99 14.50
C GLN A 129 -19.24 -0.52 14.63
N LYS A 130 -20.33 -1.25 14.40
CA LYS A 130 -20.33 -2.72 14.37
C LYS A 130 -19.49 -3.25 13.21
N THR A 131 -19.74 -2.74 12.01
CA THR A 131 -19.00 -3.09 10.80
C THR A 131 -17.51 -2.79 10.94
N ARG A 132 -17.13 -1.66 11.54
CA ARG A 132 -15.74 -1.33 11.83
C ARG A 132 -15.06 -2.37 12.70
N LYS A 133 -15.74 -2.89 13.73
CA LYS A 133 -15.20 -3.95 14.60
C LYS A 133 -15.02 -5.26 13.83
N ASP A 134 -16.01 -5.65 13.04
CA ASP A 134 -15.95 -6.83 12.17
C ASP A 134 -14.76 -6.75 11.22
N LEU A 135 -14.53 -5.57 10.61
CA LEU A 135 -13.43 -5.35 9.67
C LEU A 135 -12.05 -5.42 10.33
N ILE A 136 -11.91 -5.02 11.60
CA ILE A 136 -10.64 -5.20 12.34
C ILE A 136 -10.35 -6.71 12.47
N VAL A 137 -11.35 -7.50 12.87
CA VAL A 137 -11.22 -8.95 13.01
C VAL A 137 -10.96 -9.62 11.66
N ALA A 138 -11.64 -9.18 10.60
CA ALA A 138 -11.42 -9.64 9.23
C ALA A 138 -9.99 -9.34 8.75
N THR A 139 -9.48 -8.15 9.04
CA THR A 139 -8.09 -7.74 8.74
C THR A 139 -7.09 -8.64 9.46
N ILE A 140 -7.30 -8.91 10.75
CA ILE A 140 -6.44 -9.78 11.55
C ILE A 140 -6.44 -11.19 10.96
N ALA A 141 -7.63 -11.76 10.73
CA ALA A 141 -7.79 -13.12 10.24
C ALA A 141 -7.21 -13.31 8.84
N SER A 142 -7.47 -12.38 7.91
CA SER A 142 -6.96 -12.47 6.55
C SER A 142 -5.43 -12.31 6.50
N SER A 143 -4.87 -11.37 7.28
CA SER A 143 -3.42 -11.15 7.36
C SER A 143 -2.69 -12.30 8.04
N LEU A 144 -3.29 -12.90 9.08
CA LEU A 144 -2.81 -14.11 9.74
C LEU A 144 -2.69 -15.25 8.73
N ILE A 145 -3.78 -15.56 8.02
CA ILE A 145 -3.82 -16.68 7.08
C ILE A 145 -2.86 -16.41 5.91
N GLY A 146 -2.88 -15.21 5.33
CA GLY A 146 -2.01 -14.88 4.21
C GLY A 146 -0.53 -14.91 4.55
N SER A 147 -0.14 -14.32 5.69
CA SER A 147 1.25 -14.34 6.15
C SER A 147 1.73 -15.75 6.51
N LEU A 148 0.83 -16.60 7.04
CA LEU A 148 1.14 -18.00 7.32
C LEU A 148 1.36 -18.80 6.03
N ILE A 149 0.51 -18.62 5.01
CA ILE A 149 0.66 -19.29 3.71
C ILE A 149 1.96 -18.82 3.04
N MET A 150 2.25 -17.52 3.04
CA MET A 150 3.47 -16.96 2.44
C MET A 150 4.71 -17.50 3.14
N GLY A 151 4.70 -17.53 4.47
CA GLY A 151 5.81 -18.06 5.26
C GLY A 151 6.03 -19.55 5.06
N THR A 152 4.98 -20.36 5.05
CA THR A 152 5.11 -21.82 5.00
C THR A 152 5.30 -22.38 3.59
N LEU A 153 4.61 -21.83 2.58
CA LEU A 153 4.66 -22.34 1.21
C LEU A 153 5.77 -21.66 0.40
N ALA A 154 5.79 -20.33 0.34
CA ALA A 154 6.77 -19.60 -0.46
C ALA A 154 8.13 -19.46 0.24
N ASN A 155 8.16 -19.59 1.57
CA ASN A 155 9.36 -19.40 2.39
C ASN A 155 10.01 -18.02 2.19
N LEU A 156 9.21 -16.95 2.09
CA LEU A 156 9.69 -15.58 1.91
C LEU A 156 9.41 -14.71 3.14
N PRO A 157 10.28 -13.75 3.49
CA PRO A 157 10.16 -12.92 4.69
C PRO A 157 9.15 -11.77 4.51
N LEU A 158 7.99 -12.08 3.93
CA LEU A 158 7.00 -11.09 3.48
C LEU A 158 5.69 -11.26 4.25
N GLY A 159 5.27 -10.20 4.93
CA GLY A 159 3.95 -10.12 5.57
C GLY A 159 2.87 -9.77 4.54
N LEU A 160 1.70 -10.40 4.67
CA LEU A 160 0.53 -10.12 3.85
C LEU A 160 -0.54 -9.45 4.72
N ALA A 161 -1.17 -8.42 4.16
CA ALA A 161 -2.29 -7.73 4.78
C ALA A 161 -3.16 -7.05 3.69
N PRO A 162 -4.39 -6.61 4.01
CA PRO A 162 -5.24 -5.86 3.08
C PRO A 162 -4.50 -4.66 2.45
N GLY A 163 -4.39 -4.65 1.12
CA GLY A 163 -3.66 -3.61 0.38
C GLY A 163 -4.29 -2.24 0.55
N MET A 164 -3.54 -1.25 1.03
CA MET A 164 -4.14 0.05 1.35
C MET A 164 -4.54 0.85 0.11
N GLY A 165 -3.79 0.70 -0.99
CA GLY A 165 -4.14 1.32 -2.26
C GLY A 165 -5.44 0.74 -2.84
N THR A 166 -5.51 -0.60 -2.92
CA THR A 166 -6.69 -1.31 -3.44
C THR A 166 -7.90 -1.15 -2.53
N ASN A 167 -7.71 -1.02 -1.21
CA ASN A 167 -8.76 -0.69 -0.26
C ASN A 167 -9.36 0.70 -0.53
N ALA A 168 -8.54 1.75 -0.64
CA ALA A 168 -9.07 3.09 -0.91
C ALA A 168 -9.80 3.15 -2.26
N TYR A 169 -9.28 2.50 -3.31
CA TYR A 169 -9.99 2.36 -4.59
C TYR A 169 -11.34 1.63 -4.42
N PHE A 170 -11.36 0.53 -3.67
CA PHE A 170 -12.59 -0.20 -3.36
C PHE A 170 -13.61 0.68 -2.64
N ALA A 171 -13.20 1.37 -1.57
CA ALA A 171 -14.10 2.13 -0.70
C ALA A 171 -14.64 3.39 -1.37
N TYR A 172 -13.79 4.13 -2.08
CA TYR A 172 -14.14 5.47 -2.56
C TYR A 172 -14.47 5.52 -4.05
N THR A 173 -13.91 4.65 -4.88
CA THR A 173 -14.16 4.65 -6.33
C THR A 173 -15.25 3.65 -6.73
N VAL A 174 -15.22 2.43 -6.18
CA VAL A 174 -16.16 1.36 -6.57
C VAL A 174 -17.46 1.47 -5.78
N VAL A 175 -17.35 1.41 -4.45
CA VAL A 175 -18.51 1.46 -3.54
C VAL A 175 -18.96 2.90 -3.27
N GLY A 176 -18.02 3.83 -3.21
CA GLY A 176 -18.26 5.23 -2.88
C GLY A 176 -18.59 5.45 -1.39
N PHE A 177 -18.49 6.70 -0.96
CA PHE A 177 -18.75 7.07 0.44
C PHE A 177 -20.18 6.70 0.82
N HIS A 178 -20.33 5.88 1.86
CA HIS A 178 -21.60 5.31 2.34
C HIS A 178 -22.47 4.67 1.24
N GLY A 179 -21.84 4.07 0.23
CA GLY A 179 -22.53 3.37 -0.85
C GLY A 179 -23.08 4.30 -1.95
N SER A 180 -22.55 5.52 -2.06
CA SER A 180 -22.93 6.48 -3.12
C SER A 180 -22.41 6.12 -4.51
N GLY A 181 -21.55 5.12 -4.63
CA GLY A 181 -20.93 4.67 -5.87
C GLY A 181 -21.85 3.80 -6.74
N ASN A 182 -21.24 3.24 -7.80
CA ASN A 182 -21.98 2.50 -8.83
C ASN A 182 -22.38 1.08 -8.41
N ILE A 183 -21.69 0.52 -7.41
CA ILE A 183 -21.80 -0.89 -7.03
C ILE A 183 -21.91 -1.00 -5.51
N PRO A 184 -22.86 -1.79 -4.96
CA PRO A 184 -22.95 -1.98 -3.52
C PRO A 184 -21.76 -2.81 -3.00
N TYR A 185 -21.41 -2.61 -1.74
CA TYR A 185 -20.30 -3.26 -1.05
C TYR A 185 -20.25 -4.78 -1.24
N GLN A 186 -21.38 -5.47 -1.06
CA GLN A 186 -21.47 -6.93 -1.19
C GLN A 186 -21.17 -7.44 -2.60
N THR A 187 -21.53 -6.66 -3.62
CA THR A 187 -21.25 -7.00 -5.02
C THR A 187 -19.80 -6.69 -5.40
N ALA A 188 -19.22 -5.63 -4.83
CA ALA A 188 -17.80 -5.35 -4.99
C ALA A 188 -16.93 -6.46 -4.33
N LEU A 189 -17.31 -6.97 -3.16
CA LEU A 189 -16.65 -8.13 -2.54
C LEU A 189 -16.74 -9.39 -3.41
N ALA A 190 -17.89 -9.62 -4.06
CA ALA A 190 -18.05 -10.74 -4.98
C ALA A 190 -17.15 -10.62 -6.22
N ALA A 191 -16.87 -9.40 -6.69
CA ALA A 191 -15.89 -9.17 -7.75
C ALA A 191 -14.48 -9.53 -7.29
N ILE A 192 -14.05 -9.07 -6.10
CA ILE A 192 -12.75 -9.42 -5.52
C ILE A 192 -12.60 -10.94 -5.32
N PHE A 193 -13.65 -11.60 -4.83
CA PHE A 193 -13.65 -13.05 -4.66
C PHE A 193 -13.40 -13.78 -5.99
N LEU A 194 -14.11 -13.36 -7.05
CA LEU A 194 -13.94 -13.94 -8.38
C LEU A 194 -12.55 -13.62 -8.97
N GLU A 195 -12.05 -12.40 -8.76
CA GLU A 195 -10.70 -11.99 -9.15
C GLU A 195 -9.63 -12.85 -8.46
N GLY A 196 -9.72 -13.06 -7.14
CA GLY A 196 -8.82 -13.94 -6.40
C GLY A 196 -8.82 -15.39 -6.95
N LEU A 197 -9.98 -15.92 -7.33
CA LEU A 197 -10.08 -17.24 -7.98
C LEU A 197 -9.41 -17.26 -9.36
N VAL A 198 -9.68 -16.25 -10.19
CA VAL A 198 -9.05 -16.11 -11.51
C VAL A 198 -7.53 -16.04 -11.36
N PHE A 199 -7.03 -15.28 -10.39
CA PHE A 199 -5.60 -15.20 -10.11
C PHE A 199 -4.99 -16.48 -9.58
N LEU A 200 -5.70 -17.21 -8.73
CA LEU A 200 -5.24 -18.49 -8.25
C LEU A 200 -5.00 -19.43 -9.44
N VAL A 201 -5.94 -19.46 -10.40
CA VAL A 201 -5.84 -20.28 -11.62
C VAL A 201 -4.70 -19.80 -12.52
N ILE A 202 -4.60 -18.49 -12.80
CA ILE A 202 -3.53 -17.93 -13.63
C ILE A 202 -2.14 -18.17 -13.00
N SER A 203 -2.03 -18.07 -11.68
CA SER A 203 -0.79 -18.34 -10.94
C SER A 203 -0.43 -19.82 -10.96
N ALA A 204 -1.41 -20.71 -10.82
CA ALA A 204 -1.21 -22.15 -10.89
C ALA A 204 -0.72 -22.61 -12.27
N ILE A 205 -1.19 -21.97 -13.36
CA ILE A 205 -0.72 -22.24 -14.73
C ILE A 205 0.66 -21.59 -15.01
N GLY A 206 1.14 -20.71 -14.11
CA GLY A 206 2.40 -19.99 -14.28
C GLY A 206 2.34 -18.84 -15.28
N LEU A 207 1.14 -18.45 -15.71
CA LEU A 207 0.96 -17.34 -16.65
C LEU A 207 1.18 -15.97 -15.99
N ARG A 208 1.00 -15.85 -14.66
CA ARG A 208 1.16 -14.59 -13.92
C ARG A 208 2.56 -13.99 -14.06
N ALA A 209 3.60 -14.82 -13.98
CA ALA A 209 4.99 -14.35 -14.15
C ALA A 209 5.26 -13.86 -15.58
N LYS A 210 4.56 -14.40 -16.59
CA LYS A 210 4.65 -13.89 -17.98
C LYS A 210 3.89 -12.58 -18.14
N LEU A 211 2.71 -12.45 -17.54
CA LEU A 211 1.93 -11.22 -17.52
C LEU A 211 2.69 -10.07 -16.83
N ALA A 212 3.35 -10.38 -15.72
CA ALA A 212 4.24 -9.46 -15.03
C ALA A 212 5.33 -8.87 -15.95
N LYS A 213 5.89 -9.68 -16.85
CA LYS A 213 6.92 -9.26 -17.81
C LYS A 213 6.38 -8.42 -18.98
N LEU A 214 5.05 -8.36 -19.19
CA LEU A 214 4.44 -7.49 -20.19
C LEU A 214 4.33 -6.04 -19.72
N VAL A 215 4.45 -5.80 -18.42
CA VAL A 215 4.33 -4.48 -17.83
C VAL A 215 5.64 -3.72 -18.05
N PRO A 216 5.60 -2.49 -18.57
CA PRO A 216 6.80 -1.66 -18.70
C PRO A 216 7.46 -1.44 -17.33
N LYS A 217 8.78 -1.70 -17.25
CA LYS A 217 9.59 -1.44 -16.05
C LYS A 217 9.37 -0.05 -15.43
N PRO A 218 9.37 1.08 -16.18
CA PRO A 218 9.17 2.39 -15.57
C PRO A 218 7.80 2.51 -14.89
N VAL A 219 6.74 1.93 -15.47
CA VAL A 219 5.39 1.92 -14.88
C VAL A 219 5.35 1.02 -13.64
N GLN A 220 5.99 -0.15 -13.69
CA GLN A 220 6.06 -1.08 -12.57
C GLN A 220 6.74 -0.45 -11.34
N ILE A 221 7.86 0.25 -11.54
CA ILE A 221 8.64 0.89 -10.47
C ILE A 221 7.96 2.16 -9.95
N SER A 222 7.39 2.97 -10.85
CA SER A 222 6.68 4.21 -10.49
C SER A 222 5.31 3.94 -9.85
N SER A 223 4.68 2.80 -10.14
CA SER A 223 3.43 2.35 -9.51
C SER A 223 3.55 2.35 -7.98
N SER A 224 4.61 1.76 -7.42
CA SER A 224 4.79 1.73 -5.96
C SER A 224 4.95 3.14 -5.37
N ALA A 225 5.65 4.04 -6.06
CA ALA A 225 5.81 5.42 -5.63
C ALA A 225 4.50 6.21 -5.73
N GLY A 226 3.72 6.00 -6.80
CA GLY A 226 2.39 6.59 -6.98
C GLY A 226 1.40 6.14 -5.91
N ILE A 227 1.41 4.85 -5.55
CA ILE A 227 0.63 4.32 -4.42
C ILE A 227 1.06 5.00 -3.13
N GLY A 228 2.37 5.16 -2.89
CA GLY A 228 2.90 5.89 -1.75
C GLY A 228 2.44 7.34 -1.67
N LEU A 229 2.45 8.07 -2.80
CA LEU A 229 1.92 9.43 -2.90
C LEU A 229 0.42 9.48 -2.62
N PHE A 230 -0.34 8.52 -3.12
CA PHE A 230 -1.77 8.40 -2.87
C PHE A 230 -2.08 8.15 -1.38
N LEU A 231 -1.33 7.27 -0.72
CA LEU A 231 -1.46 7.05 0.72
C LEU A 231 -1.06 8.27 1.55
N ALA A 232 0.00 8.96 1.16
CA ALA A 232 0.38 10.21 1.80
C ALA A 232 -0.71 11.27 1.63
N PHE A 233 -1.34 11.36 0.45
CA PHE A 233 -2.48 12.24 0.20
C PHE A 233 -3.66 11.92 1.12
N ILE A 234 -4.04 10.64 1.26
CA ILE A 234 -5.07 10.19 2.21
C ILE A 234 -4.70 10.57 3.66
N GLY A 235 -3.43 10.37 4.05
CA GLY A 235 -2.92 10.72 5.38
C GLY A 235 -2.92 12.21 5.69
N LEU A 236 -2.96 13.07 4.67
CA LEU A 236 -3.09 14.53 4.80
C LEU A 236 -4.55 14.98 4.90
N GLN A 237 -5.50 14.20 4.39
CA GLN A 237 -6.94 14.53 4.41
C GLN A 237 -7.53 14.43 5.82
N ASN A 238 -8.72 15.01 6.01
CA ASN A 238 -9.39 15.07 7.32
C ASN A 238 -10.12 13.79 7.73
N ASN A 239 -10.50 12.93 6.77
CA ASN A 239 -11.29 11.72 7.06
C ASN A 239 -10.42 10.62 7.70
N GLN A 240 -9.24 10.39 7.14
CA GLN A 240 -8.34 9.29 7.53
C GLN A 240 -6.98 9.76 8.06
N GLY A 241 -6.77 11.08 8.10
CA GLY A 241 -5.45 11.67 8.28
C GLY A 241 -5.38 12.76 9.34
N ILE A 242 -4.32 13.57 9.25
CA ILE A 242 -4.10 14.71 10.15
C ILE A 242 -5.03 15.91 9.83
N GLY A 243 -5.64 15.93 8.65
CA GLY A 243 -6.54 16.99 8.22
C GLY A 243 -5.86 18.27 7.76
N LEU A 244 -4.61 18.21 7.28
CA LEU A 244 -3.88 19.37 6.77
C LEU A 244 -4.50 19.91 5.48
N ILE A 245 -5.01 19.05 4.61
CA ILE A 245 -5.63 19.45 3.34
C ILE A 245 -7.16 19.30 3.41
N GLY A 246 -7.86 20.21 2.73
CA GLY A 246 -9.30 20.20 2.59
C GLY A 246 -9.73 20.60 1.19
N TYR A 247 -11.03 20.51 0.91
CA TYR A 247 -11.60 20.84 -0.39
C TYR A 247 -11.67 22.35 -0.63
N SER A 248 -11.48 22.76 -1.88
CA SER A 248 -11.72 24.12 -2.36
C SER A 248 -12.37 24.10 -3.73
N SER A 249 -13.45 24.88 -3.91
CA SER A 249 -14.13 24.99 -5.20
C SER A 249 -13.27 25.65 -6.29
N SER A 250 -12.24 26.41 -5.91
CA SER A 250 -11.41 27.16 -6.86
C SER A 250 -10.12 26.45 -7.25
N THR A 251 -9.58 25.60 -6.37
CA THR A 251 -8.25 25.00 -6.53
C THR A 251 -8.23 23.48 -6.32
N LEU A 252 -9.39 22.86 -6.13
CA LEU A 252 -9.62 21.47 -5.71
C LEU A 252 -9.13 21.18 -4.28
N VAL A 253 -7.89 21.56 -3.96
CA VAL A 253 -7.24 21.35 -2.65
C VAL A 253 -6.86 22.70 -2.05
N THR A 254 -7.06 22.85 -0.73
CA THR A 254 -6.63 24.01 0.05
C THR A 254 -6.15 23.60 1.44
N LEU A 255 -5.60 24.57 2.18
CA LEU A 255 -5.19 24.38 3.56
C LEU A 255 -6.42 24.20 4.46
N GLY A 256 -6.44 23.08 5.19
CA GLY A 256 -7.52 22.67 6.06
C GLY A 256 -7.21 22.90 7.54
N ALA A 257 -7.38 21.84 8.34
CA ALA A 257 -7.12 21.80 9.77
C ALA A 257 -7.91 22.85 10.57
N CYS A 258 -9.16 23.11 10.19
CA CYS A 258 -10.05 23.99 10.95
C CYS A 258 -10.76 23.25 12.11
N PRO A 259 -11.11 23.95 13.20
CA PRO A 259 -11.91 23.41 14.30
C PRO A 259 -13.27 22.90 13.83
N ARG A 260 -13.89 21.96 14.56
CA ARG A 260 -15.19 21.36 14.17
C ARG A 260 -16.31 22.39 13.95
N SER A 261 -16.26 23.53 14.63
CA SER A 261 -17.21 24.65 14.48
C SER A 261 -17.09 25.40 13.15
N SER A 262 -15.92 25.36 12.50
CA SER A 262 -15.61 26.12 11.28
C SER A 262 -15.60 25.24 10.03
N ARG A 263 -16.15 24.01 10.14
CA ARG A 263 -16.25 23.02 9.07
C ARG A 263 -17.64 23.10 8.44
N ALA A 264 -17.69 23.29 7.12
CA ALA A 264 -18.90 23.16 6.34
C ALA A 264 -18.86 21.85 5.53
N ALA A 265 -19.94 21.07 5.63
CA ALA A 265 -20.12 19.90 4.79
C ALA A 265 -20.58 20.34 3.39
N LEU A 266 -20.11 19.64 2.36
CA LEU A 266 -20.41 19.99 0.97
C LEU A 266 -21.59 19.16 0.48
N ALA A 267 -22.53 19.79 -0.23
CA ALA A 267 -23.65 19.08 -0.85
C ALA A 267 -23.78 19.48 -2.33
N PRO A 268 -24.03 18.52 -3.24
CA PRO A 268 -24.23 18.82 -4.65
C PRO A 268 -25.56 19.55 -4.85
N VAL A 269 -25.51 20.65 -5.59
CA VAL A 269 -26.65 21.51 -5.86
C VAL A 269 -26.81 21.75 -7.36
N ILE A 270 -28.05 21.82 -7.83
CA ILE A 270 -28.42 22.29 -9.16
C ILE A 270 -28.85 23.74 -9.06
N THR A 271 -28.31 24.59 -9.92
CA THR A 271 -28.81 25.92 -10.18
C THR A 271 -29.94 25.84 -11.21
N GLY A 272 -31.16 26.18 -10.81
CA GLY A 272 -32.28 26.34 -11.73
C GLY A 272 -32.06 27.51 -12.68
N LEU A 273 -32.79 27.53 -13.81
CA LEU A 273 -32.74 28.62 -14.81
C LEU A 273 -33.06 30.01 -14.20
N ASN A 274 -33.75 30.04 -13.06
CA ASN A 274 -34.09 31.26 -12.31
C ASN A 274 -33.01 31.68 -11.28
N GLY A 275 -31.83 31.04 -11.28
CA GLY A 275 -30.75 31.27 -10.31
C GLY A 275 -30.99 30.66 -8.92
N THR A 276 -32.11 29.97 -8.71
CA THR A 276 -32.41 29.27 -7.45
C THR A 276 -31.55 28.01 -7.32
N VAL A 277 -30.85 27.88 -6.19
CA VAL A 277 -30.03 26.71 -5.87
C VAL A 277 -30.91 25.68 -5.16
N SER A 278 -31.02 24.47 -5.70
CA SER A 278 -31.70 23.34 -5.09
C SER A 278 -30.75 22.18 -4.95
N LEU A 279 -30.90 21.33 -3.93
CA LEU A 279 -30.10 20.10 -3.85
C LEU A 279 -30.38 19.22 -5.07
N LEU A 280 -29.32 18.68 -5.67
CA LEU A 280 -29.45 17.71 -6.77
C LEU A 280 -30.37 16.57 -6.28
N PRO A 281 -31.44 16.19 -7.01
CA PRO A 281 -32.26 15.06 -6.62
C PRO A 281 -31.40 13.79 -6.53
N GLY A 282 -31.32 13.19 -5.34
CA GLY A 282 -30.40 12.08 -5.04
C GLY A 282 -28.96 12.50 -4.70
N GLY A 283 -28.70 13.81 -4.63
CA GLY A 283 -27.42 14.39 -4.23
C GLY A 283 -27.17 14.26 -2.73
N THR A 284 -26.04 13.65 -2.38
CA THR A 284 -25.68 13.34 -0.99
C THR A 284 -24.58 14.27 -0.50
N VAL A 285 -24.56 14.57 0.80
CA VAL A 285 -23.51 15.38 1.42
C VAL A 285 -22.17 14.62 1.30
N SER A 286 -21.17 15.24 0.69
CA SER A 286 -19.83 14.70 0.55
C SER A 286 -19.16 14.54 1.92
N SER A 287 -18.27 13.55 2.01
CA SER A 287 -17.36 13.39 3.14
C SER A 287 -16.33 14.52 3.25
N ASP A 288 -16.14 15.28 2.17
CA ASP A 288 -15.23 16.40 2.15
C ASP A 288 -15.77 17.61 2.91
N ILE A 289 -14.83 18.30 3.55
CA ILE A 289 -15.11 19.44 4.41
C ILE A 289 -14.44 20.68 3.84
N LEU A 290 -15.22 21.74 3.72
CA LEU A 290 -14.76 23.07 3.42
C LEU A 290 -14.48 23.82 4.74
N CYS A 291 -13.26 24.32 4.90
CA CYS A 291 -12.91 25.17 6.03
C CYS A 291 -13.32 26.62 5.75
N LEU A 292 -14.29 27.13 6.54
CA LEU A 292 -14.79 28.49 6.43
C LEU A 292 -13.74 29.51 6.92
N ASN A 293 -13.24 29.33 8.14
CA ASN A 293 -12.25 30.18 8.80
C ASN A 293 -11.32 29.33 9.71
N SER A 294 -10.31 29.94 10.34
CA SER A 294 -9.44 29.30 11.35
C SER A 294 -8.67 28.08 10.83
N ARG A 295 -7.96 28.23 9.72
CA ARG A 295 -7.12 27.15 9.14
C ARG A 295 -5.92 26.88 10.06
N MET A 296 -5.53 25.60 10.19
CA MET A 296 -4.46 25.13 11.08
C MET A 296 -4.68 25.35 12.60
N GLU A 297 -5.90 25.69 13.03
CA GLU A 297 -6.22 25.87 14.47
C GLU A 297 -6.81 24.60 15.10
N SER A 298 -6.96 23.51 14.34
CA SER A 298 -7.51 22.26 14.86
C SER A 298 -6.55 21.59 15.86
N PRO A 299 -7.00 21.26 17.08
CA PRO A 299 -6.14 20.61 18.07
C PRO A 299 -5.77 19.17 17.67
N THR A 300 -6.66 18.47 16.95
CA THR A 300 -6.38 17.09 16.46
C THR A 300 -5.29 17.09 15.40
N PHE A 301 -5.21 18.14 14.58
CA PHE A 301 -4.16 18.31 13.59
C PHE A 301 -2.78 18.44 14.26
N TRP A 302 -2.64 19.36 15.22
CA TRP A 302 -1.37 19.56 15.92
C TRP A 302 -0.89 18.32 16.68
N LEU A 303 -1.82 17.58 17.28
CA LEU A 303 -1.49 16.29 17.90
C LEU A 303 -0.97 15.29 16.86
N GLY A 304 -1.60 15.21 15.68
CA GLY A 304 -1.12 14.40 14.56
C GLY A 304 0.28 14.82 14.08
N VAL A 305 0.56 16.12 14.00
CA VAL A 305 1.89 16.66 13.65
C VAL A 305 2.95 16.25 14.68
N VAL A 306 2.63 16.31 15.98
CA VAL A 306 3.53 15.81 17.03
C VAL A 306 3.82 14.32 16.82
N GLY A 307 2.78 13.52 16.51
CA GLY A 307 2.95 12.12 16.14
C GLY A 307 3.88 11.93 14.94
N PHE A 308 3.72 12.71 13.88
CA PHE A 308 4.58 12.70 12.70
C PHE A 308 6.05 12.97 13.05
N VAL A 309 6.31 14.03 13.82
CA VAL A 309 7.67 14.42 14.22
C VAL A 309 8.35 13.31 15.03
N ILE A 310 7.62 12.67 15.95
CA ILE A 310 8.15 11.57 16.76
C ILE A 310 8.51 10.38 15.88
N ILE A 311 7.62 9.96 14.97
CA ILE A 311 7.90 8.84 14.08
C ILE A 311 9.09 9.18 13.17
N ALA A 312 9.12 10.38 12.60
CA ALA A 312 10.22 10.84 11.76
C ALA A 312 11.55 10.81 12.52
N TYR A 313 11.58 11.30 13.76
CA TYR A 313 12.77 11.25 14.61
C TYR A 313 13.22 9.81 14.91
N CYS A 314 12.28 8.93 15.25
CA CYS A 314 12.56 7.51 15.48
C CYS A 314 13.10 6.82 14.21
N LEU A 315 12.57 7.15 13.03
CA LEU A 315 13.06 6.63 11.75
C LEU A 315 14.48 7.13 11.43
N VAL A 316 14.77 8.41 11.68
CA VAL A 316 16.12 8.98 11.52
C VAL A 316 17.12 8.27 12.44
N ARG A 317 16.72 7.98 13.68
CA ARG A 317 17.53 7.24 14.67
C ARG A 317 17.56 5.73 14.43
N LYS A 318 16.86 5.21 13.41
CA LYS A 318 16.73 3.78 13.10
C LYS A 318 16.24 2.96 14.30
N ILE A 319 15.29 3.49 15.07
CA ILE A 319 14.68 2.80 16.21
C ILE A 319 13.66 1.79 15.69
N ASN A 320 13.69 0.56 16.22
CA ASN A 320 12.75 -0.49 15.87
C ASN A 320 11.32 -0.12 16.29
N GLY A 321 10.34 -0.34 15.42
CA GLY A 321 8.95 0.02 15.68
C GLY A 321 8.68 1.53 15.68
N ALA A 322 9.51 2.32 14.98
CA ALA A 322 9.40 3.79 14.90
C ALA A 322 7.97 4.30 14.67
N MET A 323 7.18 3.62 13.83
CA MET A 323 5.80 4.00 13.52
C MET A 323 4.83 3.86 14.70
N ILE A 324 5.03 2.85 15.57
CA ILE A 324 4.14 2.60 16.70
C ILE A 324 4.24 3.66 17.78
N TYR A 325 5.44 4.19 18.07
CA TYR A 325 5.60 5.18 19.13
C TYR A 325 4.75 6.42 18.92
N GLY A 326 4.68 6.92 17.67
CA GLY A 326 3.80 8.04 17.33
C GLY A 326 2.31 7.69 17.46
N ILE A 327 1.91 6.53 16.94
CA ILE A 327 0.51 6.06 17.03
C ILE A 327 0.09 5.95 18.49
N VAL A 328 0.89 5.28 19.31
CA VAL A 328 0.60 5.04 20.74
C VAL A 328 0.50 6.35 21.49
N LEU A 329 1.44 7.29 21.27
CA LEU A 329 1.40 8.58 21.94
C LEU A 329 0.16 9.40 21.56
N VAL A 330 -0.11 9.54 20.26
CA VAL A 330 -1.28 10.30 19.79
C VAL A 330 -2.57 9.65 20.27
N THR A 331 -2.66 8.32 20.22
CA THR A 331 -3.83 7.56 20.68
C THR A 331 -4.02 7.70 22.19
N ALA A 332 -2.96 7.57 22.99
CA ALA A 332 -3.02 7.71 24.45
C ALA A 332 -3.51 9.10 24.88
N VAL A 333 -3.00 10.16 24.24
CA VAL A 333 -3.47 11.53 24.47
C VAL A 333 -4.94 11.71 24.03
N SER A 334 -5.36 11.01 22.99
CA SER A 334 -6.73 11.07 22.48
C SER A 334 -7.75 10.31 23.34
N TRP A 335 -7.33 9.43 24.25
CA TRP A 335 -8.24 8.71 25.14
C TRP A 335 -8.80 9.58 26.27
N PHE A 336 -8.18 10.72 26.58
CA PHE A 336 -8.69 11.65 27.60
C PHE A 336 -9.97 12.35 27.12
N ARG A 337 -11.10 12.05 27.78
CA ARG A 337 -12.46 12.50 27.36
C ARG A 337 -12.69 14.02 27.41
N HIS A 338 -12.03 14.72 28.33
CA HIS A 338 -12.25 16.15 28.58
C HIS A 338 -11.36 17.06 27.74
N THR A 339 -10.87 16.59 26.59
CA THR A 339 -9.93 17.34 25.74
C THR A 339 -10.50 17.57 24.35
N GLY A 340 -10.07 18.64 23.67
CA GLY A 340 -10.47 18.93 22.29
C GLY A 340 -9.97 17.91 21.25
N VAL A 341 -9.12 16.98 21.67
CA VAL A 341 -8.52 15.91 20.85
C VAL A 341 -9.10 14.53 21.17
N THR A 342 -10.23 14.46 21.88
CA THR A 342 -10.75 13.19 22.34
C THR A 342 -11.31 12.31 21.22
N ALA A 343 -10.96 11.03 21.27
CA ALA A 343 -11.59 9.96 20.49
C ALA A 343 -12.97 9.57 21.06
N PHE A 344 -13.27 9.94 22.31
CA PHE A 344 -14.51 9.59 23.01
C PHE A 344 -15.28 10.84 23.44
N PRO A 345 -15.85 11.61 22.49
CA PRO A 345 -16.65 12.80 22.83
C PRO A 345 -17.82 12.42 23.75
N ASN A 346 -18.38 13.41 24.47
CA ASN A 346 -19.54 13.21 25.35
C ASN A 346 -20.85 13.11 24.54
N THR A 347 -20.87 12.24 23.54
CA THR A 347 -22.04 11.85 22.75
C THR A 347 -22.37 10.39 23.04
N ASP A 348 -23.57 9.93 22.67
CA ASP A 348 -23.96 8.54 22.90
C ASP A 348 -23.04 7.53 22.19
N SER A 349 -22.62 7.84 20.96
CA SER A 349 -21.59 7.07 20.25
C SER A 349 -20.23 7.08 20.97
N GLY A 350 -19.80 8.23 21.52
CA GLY A 350 -18.53 8.28 22.28
C GLY A 350 -18.60 7.51 23.60
N ASN A 351 -19.76 7.50 24.26
CA ASN A 351 -20.01 6.70 25.46
C ASN A 351 -20.01 5.20 25.15
N SER A 352 -20.64 4.75 24.06
CA SER A 352 -20.64 3.34 23.65
C SER A 352 -19.24 2.87 23.26
N GLY A 353 -18.50 3.68 22.50
CA GLY A 353 -17.09 3.43 22.16
C GLY A 353 -16.21 3.30 23.40
N TYR A 354 -16.38 4.18 24.39
CA TYR A 354 -15.62 4.11 25.64
C TYR A 354 -15.94 2.87 26.49
N ARG A 355 -17.21 2.43 26.52
CA ARG A 355 -17.59 1.16 27.20
C ARG A 355 -16.91 -0.04 26.53
N TYR A 356 -16.84 -0.05 25.20
CA TYR A 356 -16.16 -1.10 24.46
C TYR A 356 -14.65 -1.09 24.73
N PHE A 357 -14.01 0.08 24.67
CA PHE A 357 -12.60 0.27 25.02
C PHE A 357 -12.25 -0.29 26.41
N LYS A 358 -13.11 -0.06 27.42
CA LYS A 358 -12.90 -0.56 28.79
C LYS A 358 -12.86 -2.07 28.93
N LYS A 359 -13.35 -2.84 27.95
CA LYS A 359 -13.23 -4.30 27.99
C LYS A 359 -11.78 -4.76 27.83
N VAL A 360 -10.90 -3.94 27.25
CA VAL A 360 -9.45 -4.13 26.99
C VAL A 360 -9.11 -5.39 26.20
N VAL A 361 -9.54 -6.55 26.68
CA VAL A 361 -9.48 -7.84 26.02
C VAL A 361 -10.89 -8.35 25.76
N ASP A 362 -11.27 -8.42 24.49
CA ASP A 362 -12.53 -9.01 24.03
C ASP A 362 -12.29 -9.63 22.66
N VAL A 363 -12.85 -10.82 22.43
CA VAL A 363 -12.77 -11.50 21.14
C VAL A 363 -14.08 -11.24 20.43
N HIS A 364 -14.07 -10.23 19.56
CA HIS A 364 -15.23 -9.90 18.74
C HIS A 364 -15.39 -10.94 17.62
N VAL A 365 -16.59 -11.51 17.50
CA VAL A 365 -16.92 -12.45 16.41
C VAL A 365 -17.52 -11.64 15.27
N ILE A 366 -17.12 -11.93 14.03
CA ILE A 366 -17.66 -11.26 12.84
C ILE A 366 -19.15 -11.61 12.71
N GLU A 367 -20.00 -10.60 12.61
CA GLU A 367 -21.46 -10.78 12.55
C GLU A 367 -22.05 -10.41 11.18
N THR A 368 -21.51 -9.39 10.51
CA THR A 368 -22.12 -8.79 9.32
C THR A 368 -21.25 -8.87 8.06
N THR A 369 -19.92 -8.94 8.16
CA THR A 369 -19.04 -8.89 6.98
C THR A 369 -18.67 -10.26 6.42
N ALA A 370 -18.56 -11.29 7.27
CA ALA A 370 -18.19 -12.64 6.83
C ALA A 370 -19.28 -13.23 5.92
N GLY A 371 -18.87 -13.67 4.74
CA GLY A 371 -19.78 -14.26 3.74
C GLY A 371 -20.75 -13.26 3.12
N ALA A 372 -20.55 -11.95 3.27
CA ALA A 372 -21.41 -10.90 2.73
C ALA A 372 -21.32 -10.75 1.19
N LEU A 373 -20.99 -11.82 0.46
CA LEU A 373 -20.83 -11.84 -0.99
C LEU A 373 -22.20 -11.85 -1.67
N SER A 374 -22.42 -10.97 -2.64
CA SER A 374 -23.67 -10.93 -3.43
C SER A 374 -23.39 -10.95 -4.93
N PHE A 375 -23.72 -12.08 -5.57
CA PHE A 375 -23.60 -12.27 -7.02
C PHE A 375 -24.79 -11.71 -7.83
N LYS A 376 -25.75 -11.05 -7.17
CA LYS A 376 -26.93 -10.46 -7.85
C LYS A 376 -26.55 -9.45 -8.94
N GLY A 377 -25.38 -8.82 -8.81
CA GLY A 377 -24.87 -7.82 -9.75
C GLY A 377 -24.10 -8.39 -10.96
N ILE A 378 -23.89 -9.71 -11.07
CA ILE A 378 -23.00 -10.30 -12.08
C ILE A 378 -23.41 -10.00 -13.54
N ASN A 379 -24.70 -9.79 -13.78
CA ASN A 379 -25.23 -9.47 -15.11
C ASN A 379 -25.09 -7.98 -15.49
N LYS A 380 -24.62 -7.12 -14.57
CA LYS A 380 -24.46 -5.69 -14.82
C LYS A 380 -23.06 -5.42 -15.39
N GLY A 381 -22.95 -4.60 -16.43
CA GLY A 381 -21.65 -4.24 -17.03
C GLY A 381 -20.65 -3.62 -16.04
N LYS A 382 -21.16 -2.84 -15.06
CA LYS A 382 -20.32 -2.25 -14.00
C LYS A 382 -19.61 -3.28 -13.12
N PHE A 383 -20.20 -4.47 -12.91
CA PHE A 383 -19.55 -5.55 -12.18
C PHE A 383 -18.28 -6.02 -12.88
N TRP A 384 -18.35 -6.22 -14.19
CA TRP A 384 -17.20 -6.65 -15.00
C TRP A 384 -16.14 -5.56 -15.13
N GLU A 385 -16.56 -4.28 -15.21
CA GLU A 385 -15.63 -3.14 -15.15
C GLU A 385 -14.82 -3.15 -13.84
N ALA A 386 -15.47 -3.33 -12.70
CA ALA A 386 -14.80 -3.42 -11.41
C ALA A 386 -13.90 -4.66 -11.31
N LEU A 387 -14.39 -5.84 -11.75
CA LEU A 387 -13.62 -7.09 -11.76
C LEU A 387 -12.32 -6.96 -12.56
N VAL A 388 -12.42 -6.48 -13.80
CA VAL A 388 -11.25 -6.28 -14.67
C VAL A 388 -10.32 -5.25 -14.05
N THR A 389 -10.86 -4.21 -13.40
CA THR A 389 -10.05 -3.17 -12.78
C THR A 389 -9.26 -3.68 -11.58
N PHE A 390 -9.88 -4.42 -10.66
CA PHE A 390 -9.16 -5.08 -9.58
C PHE A 390 -8.08 -6.02 -10.12
N LEU A 391 -8.43 -6.81 -11.14
CA LEU A 391 -7.51 -7.77 -11.75
C LEU A 391 -6.24 -7.11 -12.31
N TYR A 392 -6.32 -5.99 -13.03
CA TYR A 392 -5.08 -5.39 -13.53
C TYR A 392 -4.34 -4.58 -12.46
N VAL A 393 -5.06 -3.90 -11.54
CA VAL A 393 -4.45 -3.13 -10.46
C VAL A 393 -3.66 -4.06 -9.53
N ASP A 394 -4.24 -5.18 -9.14
CA ASP A 394 -3.59 -6.14 -8.23
C ASP A 394 -2.44 -6.90 -8.92
N ILE A 395 -2.55 -7.22 -10.22
CA ILE A 395 -1.39 -7.73 -10.98
C ILE A 395 -0.22 -6.75 -10.83
N LEU A 396 -0.46 -5.46 -11.04
CA LEU A 396 0.59 -4.45 -11.04
C LEU A 396 1.14 -4.17 -9.64
N ASP A 397 0.27 -4.07 -8.63
CA ASP A 397 0.64 -3.83 -7.25
C ASP A 397 1.40 -5.02 -6.65
N THR A 398 0.82 -6.22 -6.71
CA THR A 398 1.45 -7.44 -6.18
C THR A 398 2.75 -7.76 -6.90
N THR A 399 2.79 -7.62 -8.22
CA THR A 399 4.04 -7.85 -8.98
C THR A 399 5.09 -6.80 -8.62
N GLY A 400 4.73 -5.52 -8.61
CA GLY A 400 5.65 -4.44 -8.26
C GLY A 400 6.24 -4.61 -6.86
N THR A 401 5.40 -4.91 -5.87
CA THR A 401 5.81 -5.10 -4.48
C THR A 401 6.64 -6.37 -4.28
N LEU A 402 6.23 -7.52 -4.81
CA LEU A 402 6.98 -8.78 -4.67
C LEU A 402 8.37 -8.70 -5.31
N TYR A 403 8.48 -8.21 -6.55
CA TYR A 403 9.78 -8.08 -7.21
C TYR A 403 10.65 -7.03 -6.53
N SER A 404 10.07 -5.90 -6.07
CA SER A 404 10.81 -4.89 -5.29
C SER A 404 11.36 -5.47 -3.99
N MET A 405 10.57 -6.23 -3.25
CA MET A 405 11.00 -6.86 -2.00
C MET A 405 11.98 -8.02 -2.22
N ALA A 406 11.79 -8.82 -3.26
CA ALA A 406 12.74 -9.87 -3.64
C ALA A 406 14.10 -9.28 -4.00
N ARG A 407 14.13 -8.18 -4.78
CA ARG A 407 15.37 -7.46 -5.12
C ARG A 407 16.01 -6.86 -3.88
N PHE A 408 15.19 -6.29 -2.99
CA PHE A 408 15.66 -5.73 -1.73
C PHE A 408 16.25 -6.77 -0.77
N ALA A 409 15.69 -7.99 -0.74
CA ALA A 409 16.22 -9.12 0.01
C ALA A 409 17.43 -9.80 -0.65
N GLY A 410 17.72 -9.48 -1.92
CA GLY A 410 18.79 -10.09 -2.70
C GLY A 410 18.45 -11.49 -3.25
N PHE A 411 17.16 -11.77 -3.51
CA PHE A 411 16.68 -13.05 -4.03
C PHE A 411 16.43 -13.09 -5.54
N THR A 412 16.67 -11.98 -6.26
CA THR A 412 16.42 -11.89 -7.70
C THR A 412 17.63 -12.34 -8.52
N ASP A 413 17.38 -13.21 -9.49
CA ASP A 413 18.35 -13.67 -10.48
C ASP A 413 18.54 -12.66 -11.62
N ALA A 414 19.52 -12.91 -12.51
CA ALA A 414 19.80 -12.06 -13.68
C ALA A 414 18.61 -11.89 -14.64
N ASN A 415 17.68 -12.86 -14.66
CA ASN A 415 16.45 -12.81 -15.44
C ASN A 415 15.32 -12.04 -14.75
N GLY A 416 15.56 -11.52 -13.55
CA GLY A 416 14.59 -10.83 -12.70
C GLY A 416 13.75 -11.74 -11.81
N ASP A 417 13.70 -13.05 -12.08
CA ASP A 417 12.92 -14.04 -11.32
C ASP A 417 13.52 -14.32 -9.93
N PHE A 418 12.74 -14.84 -8.99
CA PHE A 418 13.21 -15.19 -7.64
C PHE A 418 12.71 -16.55 -7.14
N GLU A 419 13.44 -17.14 -6.19
CA GLU A 419 13.12 -18.45 -5.62
C GLU A 419 11.74 -18.44 -4.95
N GLY A 420 10.86 -19.37 -5.34
CA GLY A 420 9.53 -19.50 -4.77
C GLY A 420 8.48 -18.53 -5.33
N GLN A 421 8.78 -17.80 -6.42
CA GLN A 421 7.86 -16.82 -7.00
C GLN A 421 6.45 -17.36 -7.28
N TYR A 422 6.31 -18.57 -7.83
CA TYR A 422 4.99 -19.16 -8.12
C TYR A 422 4.16 -19.38 -6.85
N PHE A 423 4.80 -19.87 -5.78
CA PHE A 423 4.14 -20.06 -4.48
C PHE A 423 3.84 -18.72 -3.80
N ALA A 424 4.66 -17.69 -4.00
CA ALA A 424 4.41 -16.34 -3.50
C ALA A 424 3.13 -15.76 -4.13
N PHE A 425 3.04 -15.82 -5.46
CA PHE A 425 1.86 -15.37 -6.20
C PHE A 425 0.60 -16.18 -5.87
N MET A 426 0.73 -17.49 -5.67
CA MET A 426 -0.41 -18.33 -5.27
C MET A 426 -0.86 -18.04 -3.84
N SER A 427 0.08 -17.77 -2.92
CA SER A 427 -0.22 -17.36 -1.55
C SER A 427 -0.99 -16.05 -1.51
N ASP A 428 -0.55 -15.08 -2.29
CA ASP A 428 -1.21 -13.80 -2.47
C ASP A 428 -2.65 -13.97 -2.98
N ALA A 429 -2.85 -14.68 -4.10
CA ALA A 429 -4.18 -14.95 -4.65
C ALA A 429 -5.10 -15.70 -3.66
N ALA A 430 -4.58 -16.70 -2.94
CA ALA A 430 -5.34 -17.39 -1.91
C ALA A 430 -5.75 -16.45 -0.77
N SER A 431 -4.91 -15.48 -0.43
CA SER A 431 -5.19 -14.48 0.61
C SER A 431 -6.28 -13.51 0.17
N ILE A 432 -6.34 -13.14 -1.11
CA ILE A 432 -7.44 -12.34 -1.69
C ILE A 432 -8.78 -13.07 -1.55
N VAL A 433 -8.81 -14.37 -1.88
CA VAL A 433 -10.00 -15.21 -1.73
C VAL A 433 -10.45 -15.27 -0.27
N VAL A 434 -9.52 -15.50 0.67
CA VAL A 434 -9.83 -15.54 2.11
C VAL A 434 -10.28 -14.16 2.62
N GLY A 435 -9.62 -13.08 2.20
CA GLY A 435 -9.97 -11.72 2.60
C GLY A 435 -11.37 -11.32 2.16
N SER A 436 -11.72 -11.57 0.90
CA SER A 436 -13.06 -11.29 0.38
C SER A 436 -14.16 -12.11 1.06
N LEU A 437 -13.88 -13.38 1.42
CA LEU A 437 -14.81 -14.21 2.20
C LEU A 437 -15.05 -13.67 3.62
N LEU A 438 -14.05 -13.03 4.23
CA LEU A 438 -14.17 -12.37 5.54
C LEU A 438 -14.78 -10.97 5.43
N GLY A 439 -15.00 -10.48 4.20
CA GLY A 439 -15.57 -9.18 3.92
C GLY A 439 -14.57 -8.04 4.02
N THR A 440 -13.29 -8.27 3.71
CA THR A 440 -12.27 -7.20 3.58
C THR A 440 -11.83 -7.02 2.13
N SER A 441 -11.16 -5.91 1.85
CA SER A 441 -10.48 -5.61 0.58
C SER A 441 -9.38 -6.63 0.23
N PRO A 442 -8.86 -6.62 -1.01
CA PRO A 442 -7.83 -7.57 -1.45
C PRO A 442 -6.61 -7.55 -0.52
N VAL A 443 -6.10 -8.73 -0.19
CA VAL A 443 -4.91 -8.92 0.63
C VAL A 443 -3.71 -9.07 -0.29
N THR A 444 -2.68 -8.27 -0.07
CA THR A 444 -1.46 -8.27 -0.87
C THR A 444 -0.21 -8.27 0.00
N THR A 445 0.95 -8.34 -0.63
CA THR A 445 2.25 -8.30 0.02
C THR A 445 2.63 -6.88 0.43
N PHE A 446 3.00 -6.70 1.70
CA PHE A 446 3.29 -5.37 2.25
C PHE A 446 4.77 -4.99 2.13
N ILE A 447 5.01 -3.75 1.71
CA ILE A 447 6.36 -3.19 1.51
C ILE A 447 7.09 -2.88 2.82
N GLU A 448 6.36 -2.76 3.92
CA GLU A 448 6.85 -2.61 5.29
C GLU A 448 7.68 -3.82 5.74
N SER A 449 7.51 -4.97 5.08
CA SER A 449 8.38 -6.14 5.19
C SER A 449 9.85 -5.83 4.91
N SER A 450 10.14 -4.75 4.18
CA SER A 450 11.51 -4.23 3.99
C SER A 450 12.21 -3.94 5.32
N THR A 451 11.49 -3.57 6.38
CA THR A 451 12.10 -3.31 7.69
C THR A 451 12.57 -4.60 8.37
N GLY A 452 11.79 -5.68 8.30
CA GLY A 452 12.24 -7.00 8.76
C GLY A 452 13.39 -7.54 7.91
N ILE A 453 13.36 -7.33 6.59
CA ILE A 453 14.47 -7.71 5.71
C ILE A 453 15.75 -6.94 6.11
N ARG A 454 15.65 -5.65 6.46
CA ARG A 454 16.79 -4.85 6.98
C ARG A 454 17.32 -5.34 8.31
N GLU A 455 16.46 -5.86 9.18
CA GLU A 455 16.87 -6.50 10.44
C GLU A 455 17.55 -7.87 10.22
N GLY A 456 17.57 -8.37 8.98
CA GLY A 456 18.23 -9.62 8.59
C GLY A 456 17.27 -10.78 8.32
N GLY A 457 15.96 -10.53 8.25
CA GLY A 457 14.97 -11.54 7.88
C GLY A 457 15.11 -11.98 6.42
N ARG A 458 15.22 -13.28 6.19
CA ARG A 458 15.44 -13.88 4.87
C ARG A 458 14.56 -15.09 4.58
N THR A 459 13.79 -15.57 5.55
CA THR A 459 12.98 -16.78 5.38
C THR A 459 11.53 -16.54 5.70
N GLY A 460 10.69 -17.51 5.36
CA GLY A 460 9.29 -17.51 5.74
C GLY A 460 9.04 -17.53 7.24
N LEU A 461 10.05 -17.81 8.08
CA LEU A 461 9.92 -17.74 9.52
C LEU A 461 9.63 -16.31 10.01
N THR A 462 10.15 -15.30 9.29
CA THR A 462 9.78 -13.90 9.49
C THR A 462 8.28 -13.69 9.28
N ALA A 463 7.71 -14.23 8.19
CA ALA A 463 6.27 -14.11 7.89
C ALA A 463 5.39 -14.92 8.87
N VAL A 464 5.84 -16.11 9.29
CA VAL A 464 5.16 -16.89 10.35
C VAL A 464 5.16 -16.14 11.69
N THR A 465 6.24 -15.44 12.01
CA THR A 465 6.30 -14.59 13.20
C THR A 465 5.29 -13.45 13.12
N VAL A 466 5.19 -12.77 11.96
CA VAL A 466 4.18 -11.74 11.70
C VAL A 466 2.77 -12.32 11.87
N ALA A 467 2.52 -13.52 11.33
CA ALA A 467 1.27 -14.25 11.52
C ALA A 467 0.96 -14.46 13.01
N GLY A 468 1.94 -14.89 13.81
CA GLY A 468 1.80 -15.03 15.26
C GLY A 468 1.40 -13.74 15.98
N TYR A 469 1.93 -12.59 15.54
CA TYR A 469 1.53 -11.29 16.09
C TYR A 469 0.11 -10.88 15.68
N PHE A 470 -0.30 -11.14 14.43
CA PHE A 470 -1.70 -10.97 14.04
C PHE A 470 -2.62 -11.86 14.87
N PHE A 471 -2.25 -13.12 15.11
CA PHE A 471 -3.02 -13.98 16.02
C PHE A 471 -3.15 -13.36 17.42
N MET A 472 -2.08 -12.79 17.97
CA MET A 472 -2.13 -12.10 19.27
C MET A 472 -3.02 -10.85 19.24
N ALA A 473 -3.14 -10.18 18.09
CA ALA A 473 -3.98 -8.98 17.95
C ALA A 473 -5.48 -9.25 18.14
N PHE A 474 -5.97 -10.48 17.94
CA PHE A 474 -7.39 -10.83 18.18
C PHE A 474 -7.84 -10.46 19.59
N PHE A 475 -6.98 -10.70 20.58
CA PHE A 475 -7.30 -10.44 21.99
C PHE A 475 -7.38 -8.95 22.30
N PHE A 476 -6.77 -8.07 21.49
CA PHE A 476 -6.71 -6.63 21.75
C PHE A 476 -7.59 -5.81 20.80
N THR A 477 -8.59 -6.44 20.17
CA THR A 477 -9.52 -5.78 19.23
C THR A 477 -10.17 -4.52 19.81
N PRO A 478 -10.65 -4.48 21.08
CA PRO A 478 -11.23 -3.26 21.65
C PRO A 478 -10.26 -2.08 21.72
N LEU A 479 -8.99 -2.37 21.99
CA LEU A 479 -7.94 -1.37 22.04
C LEU A 479 -7.67 -0.81 20.65
N LEU A 480 -7.55 -1.69 19.65
CA LEU A 480 -7.27 -1.31 18.26
C LEU A 480 -8.42 -0.50 17.63
N ALA A 481 -9.68 -0.83 17.96
CA ALA A 481 -10.85 -0.09 17.49
C ALA A 481 -10.91 1.37 17.99
N SER A 482 -10.19 1.68 19.07
CA SER A 482 -10.16 3.02 19.67
C SER A 482 -9.12 3.97 19.05
N ILE A 483 -8.33 3.50 18.08
CA ILE A 483 -7.30 4.31 17.43
C ILE A 483 -7.98 5.37 16.54
N PRO A 484 -7.78 6.67 16.79
CA PRO A 484 -8.40 7.73 16.01
C PRO A 484 -7.68 7.94 14.66
N ALA A 485 -8.39 8.49 13.67
CA ALA A 485 -7.86 8.73 12.32
C ALA A 485 -6.61 9.65 12.32
N TRP A 486 -6.56 10.67 13.17
CA TRP A 486 -5.39 11.57 13.26
C TRP A 486 -4.14 10.91 13.86
N ALA A 487 -4.25 9.74 14.51
CA ALA A 487 -3.10 8.92 14.90
C ALA A 487 -2.55 8.09 13.73
N VAL A 488 -3.41 7.79 12.75
CA VAL A 488 -3.11 6.95 11.59
C VAL A 488 -2.51 7.76 10.43
N GLY A 489 -2.90 9.02 10.28
CA GLY A 489 -2.39 9.91 9.24
C GLY A 489 -0.86 10.00 9.16
N PRO A 490 -0.14 10.23 10.27
CA PRO A 490 1.32 10.37 10.23
C PRO A 490 2.09 9.14 9.70
N PRO A 491 1.77 7.89 10.13
CA PRO A 491 2.28 6.69 9.47
C PRO A 491 2.04 6.68 7.96
N LEU A 492 0.83 7.00 7.48
CA LEU A 492 0.51 6.98 6.04
C LEU A 492 1.41 7.93 5.23
N ILE A 493 1.66 9.13 5.77
CA ILE A 493 2.56 10.12 5.15
C ILE A 493 3.99 9.56 5.06
N LEU A 494 4.49 8.93 6.13
CA LEU A 494 5.84 8.37 6.18
C LEU A 494 6.00 7.09 5.36
N VAL A 495 4.94 6.28 5.23
CA VAL A 495 4.91 5.16 4.28
C VAL A 495 5.10 5.69 2.86
N GLY A 496 4.46 6.80 2.50
CA GLY A 496 4.72 7.47 1.22
C GLY A 496 6.19 7.82 0.99
N VAL A 497 6.89 8.29 2.03
CA VAL A 497 8.35 8.55 1.98
C VAL A 497 9.15 7.27 1.75
N LEU A 498 8.80 6.17 2.40
CA LEU A 498 9.48 4.89 2.24
C LEU A 498 9.32 4.32 0.81
N MET A 499 8.13 4.46 0.23
CA MET A 499 7.82 3.99 -1.12
C MET A 499 8.46 4.87 -2.21
N MET A 500 8.64 6.17 -1.95
CA MET A 500 9.31 7.10 -2.87
C MET A 500 10.76 6.68 -3.20
N ARG A 501 11.38 5.82 -2.39
CA ARG A 501 12.73 5.30 -2.67
C ARG A 501 12.83 4.52 -3.98
N SER A 502 11.74 3.89 -4.47
CA SER A 502 11.77 3.13 -5.72
C SER A 502 12.03 4.02 -6.94
N VAL A 503 11.70 5.32 -6.85
CA VAL A 503 11.83 6.31 -7.93
C VAL A 503 13.27 6.48 -8.41
N VAL A 504 14.25 6.21 -7.54
CA VAL A 504 15.68 6.26 -7.87
C VAL A 504 16.09 5.19 -8.90
N GLN A 505 15.27 4.14 -9.06
CA GLN A 505 15.56 3.05 -10.00
C GLN A 505 15.09 3.34 -11.44
N ILE A 506 14.42 4.47 -11.67
CA ILE A 506 13.94 4.87 -12.99
C ILE A 506 15.08 5.62 -13.70
N GLU A 507 15.29 5.34 -14.98
CA GLU A 507 16.27 6.05 -15.82
C GLU A 507 15.71 7.41 -16.23
N TRP A 508 15.97 8.44 -15.42
CA TRP A 508 15.41 9.78 -15.60
C TRP A 508 15.98 10.53 -16.81
N ASP A 509 17.13 10.10 -17.33
CA ASP A 509 17.74 10.70 -18.52
C ASP A 509 17.01 10.30 -19.81
N ASP A 510 16.38 9.12 -19.84
CA ASP A 510 15.53 8.72 -20.96
C ASP A 510 14.09 9.18 -20.74
N MET A 511 13.65 10.16 -21.53
CA MET A 511 12.29 10.69 -21.49
C MET A 511 11.22 9.64 -21.83
N ARG A 512 11.58 8.58 -22.57
CA ARG A 512 10.67 7.46 -22.87
C ARG A 512 10.32 6.65 -21.62
N GLU A 513 11.18 6.66 -20.60
CA GLU A 513 10.93 6.03 -19.30
C GLU A 513 10.44 7.05 -18.25
N ALA A 514 11.04 8.23 -18.21
CA ALA A 514 10.75 9.26 -17.23
C ALA A 514 9.31 9.79 -17.32
N ILE A 515 8.80 10.04 -18.54
CA ILE A 515 7.45 10.60 -18.74
C ILE A 515 6.36 9.62 -18.27
N PRO A 516 6.33 8.34 -18.73
CA PRO A 516 5.35 7.37 -18.24
C PRO A 516 5.40 7.19 -16.72
N ALA A 517 6.60 7.18 -16.13
CA ALA A 517 6.76 7.08 -14.70
C ALA A 517 6.18 8.29 -13.95
N PHE A 518 6.46 9.50 -14.42
CA PHE A 518 5.92 10.72 -13.82
C PHE A 518 4.40 10.77 -13.91
N VAL A 519 3.83 10.48 -15.09
CA VAL A 519 2.38 10.43 -15.32
C VAL A 519 1.71 9.41 -14.38
N THR A 520 2.33 8.23 -14.22
CA THR A 520 1.85 7.20 -13.29
C THR A 520 1.79 7.75 -11.85
N MET A 521 2.87 8.39 -11.38
CA MET A 521 2.95 8.88 -10.01
C MET A 521 1.97 10.02 -9.69
N ILE A 522 1.79 10.96 -10.62
CA ILE A 522 0.99 12.16 -10.37
C ILE A 522 -0.52 11.91 -10.52
N LEU A 523 -0.93 11.05 -11.45
CA LEU A 523 -2.34 10.79 -11.71
C LEU A 523 -2.99 9.98 -10.58
N MET A 524 -2.27 9.10 -9.89
CA MET A 524 -2.85 8.31 -8.80
C MET A 524 -3.50 9.17 -7.69
N PRO A 525 -2.78 10.09 -7.02
CA PRO A 525 -3.38 10.94 -5.99
C PRO A 525 -4.40 11.92 -6.56
N LEU A 526 -4.15 12.52 -7.72
CA LEU A 526 -5.01 13.58 -8.27
C LEU A 526 -6.34 13.05 -8.82
N THR A 527 -6.37 11.83 -9.33
CA THR A 527 -7.60 11.18 -9.81
C THR A 527 -8.26 10.32 -8.73
N TYR A 528 -7.64 10.24 -7.55
CA TYR A 528 -8.07 9.38 -6.45
C TYR A 528 -8.26 7.90 -6.89
N SER A 529 -7.45 7.45 -7.85
CA SER A 529 -7.62 6.17 -8.54
C SER A 529 -6.28 5.64 -9.02
N ILE A 530 -5.84 4.53 -8.40
CA ILE A 530 -4.64 3.80 -8.82
C ILE A 530 -4.79 3.30 -10.25
N ALA A 531 -5.99 2.83 -10.56
CA ALA A 531 -6.43 2.37 -11.86
C ALA A 531 -6.14 3.40 -12.97
N TYR A 532 -6.54 4.66 -12.79
CA TYR A 532 -6.31 5.71 -13.79
C TYR A 532 -4.85 6.15 -13.86
N GLY A 533 -4.13 6.13 -12.73
CA GLY A 533 -2.69 6.37 -12.73
C GLY A 533 -1.92 5.37 -13.60
N LEU A 534 -2.22 4.07 -13.44
CA LEU A 534 -1.60 3.01 -14.23
C LEU A 534 -1.97 3.07 -15.71
N ILE A 535 -3.25 3.32 -16.03
CA ILE A 535 -3.68 3.48 -17.43
C ILE A 535 -2.95 4.65 -18.09
N GLY A 536 -2.85 5.80 -17.41
CA GLY A 536 -2.12 6.96 -17.93
C GLY A 536 -0.64 6.66 -18.17
N GLY A 537 0.01 5.94 -17.24
CA GLY A 537 1.38 5.47 -17.36
C GLY A 537 1.61 4.55 -18.55
N ILE A 538 0.87 3.45 -18.63
CA ILE A 538 0.96 2.46 -19.72
C ILE A 538 0.62 3.10 -21.06
N GLY A 539 -0.44 3.92 -21.11
CA GLY A 539 -0.86 4.60 -22.34
C GLY A 539 0.22 5.54 -22.86
N THR A 540 0.86 6.31 -21.97
CA THR A 540 1.95 7.21 -22.36
C THR A 540 3.20 6.44 -22.80
N TYR A 541 3.51 5.33 -22.12
CA TYR A 541 4.62 4.45 -22.51
C TYR A 541 4.41 3.88 -23.92
N ILE A 542 3.22 3.37 -24.21
CA ILE A 542 2.85 2.85 -25.54
C ILE A 542 3.02 3.94 -26.58
N VAL A 543 2.43 5.13 -26.36
CA VAL A 543 2.48 6.23 -27.34
C VAL A 543 3.91 6.65 -27.68
N LEU A 544 4.79 6.72 -26.69
CA LEU A 544 6.19 7.11 -26.91
C LEU A 544 7.00 6.03 -27.64
N HIS A 545 6.67 4.75 -27.45
CA HIS A 545 7.35 3.64 -28.11
C HIS A 545 6.71 3.23 -29.45
N LEU A 546 5.52 3.75 -29.77
CA LEU A 546 4.83 3.46 -31.04
C LEU A 546 5.71 3.82 -32.24
N TRP A 547 6.47 4.93 -32.17
CA TRP A 547 7.37 5.35 -33.25
C TRP A 547 8.52 4.36 -33.45
N ASP A 548 9.18 3.95 -32.38
CA ASP A 548 10.30 3.00 -32.44
C ASP A 548 9.83 1.61 -32.92
N TRP A 549 8.65 1.17 -32.48
CA TRP A 549 8.05 -0.06 -32.98
C TRP A 549 7.66 0.04 -34.46
N ALA A 550 7.15 1.20 -34.89
CA ALA A 550 6.85 1.44 -36.30
C ALA A 550 8.12 1.42 -37.16
N GLU A 551 9.22 2.05 -36.71
CA GLU A 551 10.51 1.98 -37.40
C GLU A 551 11.05 0.55 -37.48
N LEU A 552 10.97 -0.22 -36.40
CA LEU A 552 11.39 -1.63 -36.39
C LEU A 552 10.56 -2.49 -37.36
N VAL A 553 9.25 -2.27 -37.42
CA VAL A 553 8.36 -2.95 -38.37
C VAL A 553 8.68 -2.53 -39.80
N VAL A 554 8.91 -1.24 -40.06
CA VAL A 554 9.30 -0.73 -41.37
C VAL A 554 10.67 -1.28 -41.80
N GLN A 555 11.63 -1.44 -40.89
CA GLN A 555 12.91 -2.08 -41.16
C GLN A 555 12.76 -3.58 -41.43
N GLN A 556 11.94 -4.31 -40.66
CA GLN A 556 11.67 -5.73 -40.90
C GLN A 556 10.95 -5.99 -42.24
N PHE A 557 10.00 -5.14 -42.63
CA PHE A 557 9.29 -5.24 -43.92
C PHE A 557 10.08 -4.61 -45.08
N GLY A 558 10.94 -3.62 -44.82
CA GLY A 558 11.73 -2.89 -45.81
C GLY A 558 13.07 -3.54 -46.19
N ILE A 559 13.66 -4.36 -45.32
CA ILE A 559 14.96 -5.00 -45.57
C ILE A 559 14.83 -6.38 -46.25
N LYS A 560 13.69 -7.08 -46.08
CA LYS A 560 13.48 -8.36 -46.78
C LYS A 560 13.29 -8.19 -48.30
N LYS A 561 12.93 -6.98 -48.77
CA LYS A 561 12.78 -6.67 -50.21
C LYS A 561 14.09 -6.27 -50.91
N ARG A 562 15.15 -5.90 -50.15
CA ARG A 562 16.43 -5.45 -50.73
C ARG A 562 17.54 -6.51 -50.69
N LEU A 563 17.39 -7.57 -49.88
CA LEU A 563 18.35 -8.68 -49.79
C LEU A 563 18.00 -9.93 -50.63
N MET A 564 16.76 -10.09 -51.10
CA MET A 564 16.42 -11.14 -52.08
C MET A 564 16.54 -10.70 -53.55
N GLY A 565 16.76 -9.41 -53.81
CA GLY A 565 16.85 -8.86 -55.17
C GLY A 565 18.27 -8.63 -55.69
N ASN A 566 19.32 -8.82 -54.88
CA ASN A 566 20.67 -8.38 -55.25
C ASN A 566 21.79 -9.43 -55.09
N ASN A 567 21.46 -10.69 -54.79
CA ASN A 567 22.46 -11.76 -54.63
C ASN A 567 22.81 -12.51 -55.94
N ASN A 568 22.45 -11.99 -57.12
CA ASN A 568 22.82 -12.59 -58.40
C ASN A 568 23.78 -11.74 -59.27
N LEU A 569 24.35 -10.63 -58.78
CA LEU A 569 25.15 -9.75 -59.65
C LEU A 569 26.45 -9.15 -59.07
N VAL A 570 26.99 -9.67 -57.96
CA VAL A 570 28.34 -9.27 -57.52
C VAL A 570 29.12 -10.48 -57.00
N SER A 571 29.36 -11.44 -57.89
CA SER A 571 30.36 -12.49 -57.71
C SER A 571 31.32 -12.51 -58.89
N GLU A 572 31.83 -11.34 -59.29
CA GLU A 572 32.89 -11.24 -60.29
C GLU A 572 33.47 -9.83 -60.19
N TRP A 573 34.81 -9.72 -60.23
CA TRP A 573 35.65 -8.52 -60.02
C TRP A 573 35.89 -8.18 -58.55
N GLY A 574 37.07 -8.25 -57.96
CA GLY A 574 38.44 -8.42 -58.47
C GLY A 574 39.39 -7.91 -57.38
N ASN A 575 40.38 -8.74 -57.04
CA ASN A 575 41.53 -8.42 -56.19
C ASN A 575 42.19 -7.07 -56.55
N ALA A 576 42.51 -6.22 -55.56
CA ALA A 576 43.76 -5.43 -55.51
C ALA A 576 43.83 -4.53 -54.24
N ASN A 577 44.91 -4.74 -53.44
CA ASN A 577 45.72 -3.75 -52.67
C ASN A 577 45.01 -2.81 -51.66
N GLY A 578 45.48 -2.54 -50.43
CA GLY A 578 46.80 -2.61 -49.80
C GLY A 578 47.06 -1.30 -49.02
N ALA A 579 47.43 -1.42 -47.74
CA ALA A 579 48.24 -0.50 -46.89
C ALA A 579 47.69 0.83 -46.32
N ASN A 580 48.03 1.05 -45.03
CA ASN A 580 48.21 2.28 -44.23
C ASN A 580 47.04 3.26 -44.09
N GLY A 581 46.80 3.99 -42.99
CA GLY A 581 47.54 4.26 -41.76
C GLY A 581 47.05 5.62 -41.21
N ASP A 582 46.91 5.68 -39.89
CA ASP A 582 47.01 6.87 -39.01
C ASP A 582 46.01 8.06 -38.98
N HIS A 583 45.86 8.53 -37.73
CA HIS A 583 45.50 9.85 -37.20
C HIS A 583 44.02 10.33 -37.07
N ASP A 584 43.62 10.36 -35.79
CA ASP A 584 43.13 11.50 -34.99
C ASP A 584 41.85 12.28 -35.33
N ASN A 585 41.07 12.42 -34.24
CA ASN A 585 40.49 13.65 -33.65
C ASN A 585 38.97 13.92 -33.73
N LYS A 586 38.48 14.26 -32.53
CA LYS A 586 37.30 15.08 -32.13
C LYS A 586 35.93 14.40 -32.21
N ALA A 587 35.27 14.15 -31.08
CA ALA A 587 34.59 15.12 -30.19
C ALA A 587 33.38 15.78 -30.88
N LEU A 588 32.19 15.41 -30.44
CA LEU A 588 30.86 16.04 -30.55
C LEU A 588 29.94 15.16 -29.67
N GLU A 589 29.62 15.51 -28.42
CA GLU A 589 28.52 16.42 -28.04
C GLU A 589 27.29 16.28 -28.96
N VAL A 590 26.31 15.48 -28.53
CA VAL A 590 24.99 15.90 -27.99
C VAL A 590 24.49 14.82 -27.04
#